data_AF-A0A952RUS8-F1
#
_entry.id   AF-A0A952RUS8-F1
#
_cell.length_a   1.000
_cell.length_b   1.000
_cell.length_c   1.000
_cell.angle_alpha   90.00
_cell.angle_beta   90.00
_cell.angle_gamma   90.00
#
_symmetry.space_group_name_H-M   'P 1'
#
loop_
_entity.id
_entity.type
_entity.pdbx_description
1 polymer ?
#
loop_
_entity_poly.entity_id
_entity_poly.type
_entity_poly.pdbx_seq_one_letter_code
_entity_poly.pdbx_strand_id
1 'polypeptide(L)' 'MSKTVEERFIMCAQMYEDAKAIARAALPPGLSHEEQEREVFKLIHGDYPEVVAAKVY' A
#
# COMPACT_ATOMS: atom_id res chain seq x y z
N MET A 1 1.38 17.02 -24.26
CA MET A 1 1.89 17.65 -23.01
C MET A 1 2.07 16.55 -21.98
N SER A 2 3.29 16.32 -21.50
CA SER A 2 3.54 15.42 -20.38
C SER A 2 3.09 16.06 -19.08
N LYS A 3 2.55 15.27 -18.15
CA LYS A 3 2.15 15.73 -16.80
C LYS A 3 3.33 16.39 -16.08
N THR A 4 3.08 17.39 -15.23
CA THR A 4 4.10 18.00 -14.35
C THR A 4 4.55 17.03 -13.26
N VAL A 5 5.57 17.39 -12.47
CA VAL A 5 6.03 16.57 -11.33
C VAL A 5 4.92 16.46 -10.28
N GLU A 6 4.26 17.57 -9.96
CA GLU A 6 3.18 17.66 -8.98
C GLU A 6 2.00 16.80 -9.38
N GLU A 7 1.60 16.86 -10.66
CA GLU A 7 0.51 16.03 -11.20
C GLU A 7 0.84 14.54 -11.11
N ARG A 8 2.11 14.15 -11.35
CA ARG A 8 2.54 12.76 -11.19
C ARG A 8 2.55 12.33 -9.72
N PHE A 9 2.97 13.21 -8.82
CA PHE A 9 2.96 12.92 -7.38
C PHE A 9 1.54 12.68 -6.86
N ILE A 10 0.59 13.55 -7.23
CA ILE A 10 -0.83 13.41 -6.85
C ILE A 10 -1.39 12.11 -7.43
N MET A 11 -1.11 11.82 -8.71
CA MET A 11 -1.55 10.58 -9.35
C MET A 11 -1.02 9.34 -8.62
N CYS A 12 0.27 9.31 -8.25
CA CYS A 12 0.85 8.20 -7.50
C CYS A 12 0.20 8.06 -6.10
N ALA A 13 -0.07 9.16 -5.41
CA ALA A 13 -0.74 9.14 -4.12
C ALA A 13 -2.16 8.55 -4.23
N GLN A 14 -2.92 8.98 -5.24
CA GLN A 14 -4.27 8.45 -5.52
C GLN A 14 -4.23 6.96 -5.84
N MET A 15 -3.33 6.52 -6.72
CA MET A 15 -3.16 5.10 -7.05
C MET A 15 -2.84 4.26 -5.80
N TYR A 16 -2.07 4.81 -4.86
CA TYR A 16 -1.74 4.12 -3.62
C TYR A 16 -2.94 4.02 -2.67
N GLU A 17 -3.78 5.05 -2.58
CA GLU A 17 -5.05 4.97 -1.85
C GLU A 17 -6.01 3.95 -2.46
N ASP A 18 -6.12 3.92 -3.80
CA ASP A 18 -6.94 2.94 -4.51
C ASP A 18 -6.45 1.51 -4.24
N ALA A 19 -5.13 1.29 -4.28
CA ALA A 19 -4.53 0.00 -3.94
C ALA A 19 -4.84 -0.43 -2.50
N LYS A 20 -4.80 0.49 -1.53
CA LYS A 20 -5.20 0.22 -0.15
C LYS A 20 -6.68 -0.14 -0.02
N ALA A 21 -7.56 0.55 -0.75
CA ALA A 21 -8.99 0.23 -0.74
C ALA A 21 -9.26 -1.18 -1.28
N ILE A 22 -8.61 -1.55 -2.39
CA ILE A 22 -8.70 -2.91 -2.97
C ILE A 22 -8.14 -3.96 -2.00
N ALA A 23 -6.97 -3.70 -1.40
CA ALA A 23 -6.35 -4.62 -0.44
C ALA A 23 -7.23 -4.84 0.79
N ARG A 24 -7.82 -3.78 1.35
CA ARG A 24 -8.76 -3.87 2.48
C ARG A 24 -10.00 -4.68 2.15
N ALA A 25 -10.54 -4.54 0.95
CA ALA A 25 -11.70 -5.31 0.50
C ALA A 25 -11.41 -6.82 0.37
N ALA A 26 -10.14 -7.20 0.17
CA ALA A 26 -9.71 -8.59 0.08
C ALA A 26 -9.36 -9.23 1.43
N LEU A 27 -9.39 -8.47 2.54
CA LEU A 27 -8.99 -8.99 3.85
C LEU A 27 -10.02 -9.96 4.43
N PRO A 28 -9.57 -10.99 5.16
CA PRO A 28 -10.46 -11.84 5.93
C PRO A 28 -11.06 -11.06 7.12
N PRO A 29 -12.31 -11.39 7.52
CA PRO A 29 -12.92 -10.79 8.70
C PRO A 29 -12.23 -11.24 9.99
N GLY A 30 -12.34 -10.43 11.05
CA GLY A 30 -11.87 -10.78 12.40
C GLY A 30 -10.44 -10.36 12.74
N LEU A 31 -9.72 -9.71 11.82
CA LEU A 31 -8.42 -9.09 12.09
C LEU A 31 -8.57 -7.82 12.91
N SER A 32 -7.66 -7.61 13.87
CA SER A 32 -7.49 -6.32 14.55
C SER A 32 -7.02 -5.24 13.57
N HIS A 33 -7.14 -3.96 13.95
CA HIS A 33 -6.73 -2.86 13.08
C HIS A 33 -5.25 -2.95 12.69
N GLU A 34 -4.38 -3.30 13.64
CA GLU A 34 -2.94 -3.43 13.40
C GLU A 34 -2.62 -4.57 12.43
N GLU A 35 -3.30 -5.72 12.58
CA GLU A 35 -3.15 -6.85 11.66
C GLU A 35 -3.66 -6.51 10.26
N GLN A 36 -4.78 -5.77 10.15
CA GLN A 36 -5.28 -5.29 8.86
C GLN A 36 -4.25 -4.41 8.15
N GLU A 37 -3.60 -3.49 8.87
CA GLU A 37 -2.56 -2.63 8.29
C GLU A 37 -1.35 -3.43 7.80
N ARG A 38 -0.91 -4.44 8.58
CA ARG A 38 0.19 -5.32 8.18
C ARG A 38 -0.15 -6.15 6.95
N GLU A 39 -1.35 -6.73 6.88
CA GLU A 39 -1.78 -7.49 5.71
C GLU A 39 -1.98 -6.60 4.48
N VAL A 40 -2.54 -5.39 4.63
CA VAL A 40 -2.64 -4.41 3.53
C VAL A 40 -1.26 -4.06 2.99
N PHE A 41 -0.29 -3.82 3.88
CA PHE A 41 1.08 -3.53 3.46
C PHE A 41 1.65 -4.69 2.65
N LYS A 42 1.54 -5.93 3.15
CA LYS A 42 2.02 -7.12 2.45
C LYS A 42 1.35 -7.33 1.10
N LEU A 43 0.05 -7.08 0.97
CA LEU A 43 -0.65 -7.20 -0.30
C LEU A 43 -0.16 -6.20 -1.35
N ILE A 44 0.23 -4.99 -0.94
CA ILE A 44 0.70 -3.94 -1.86
C ILE A 44 2.20 -4.11 -2.18
N HIS A 45 3.01 -4.45 -1.18
CA HIS A 45 4.48 -4.46 -1.28
C HIS A 45 5.09 -5.85 -1.42
N GLY A 46 4.26 -6.90 -1.33
CA GLY A 46 4.64 -8.31 -1.50
C GLY A 46 5.20 -9.00 -0.25
N ASP A 47 5.51 -8.24 0.81
CA ASP A 47 6.11 -8.76 2.05
C ASP A 47 5.81 -7.82 3.23
N TYR A 48 6.10 -8.25 4.46
CA TYR A 48 5.86 -7.42 5.65
C TYR A 48 6.86 -6.27 5.78
N PRO A 49 6.50 -5.15 6.46
CA PRO A 49 7.34 -3.96 6.57
C PRO A 49 8.78 -4.23 7.02
N GLU A 50 8.95 -5.10 8.02
CA GLU A 50 10.25 -5.48 8.57
C GLU A 50 11.16 -6.19 7.55
N VAL A 51 10.57 -6.97 6.64
CA VAL A 51 11.31 -7.69 5.59
C VAL A 51 11.63 -6.76 4.43
N VAL A 52 10.69 -5.90 4.03
CA VAL A 52 10.92 -4.89 2.99
C VAL A 52 11.99 -3.90 3.42
N ALA A 53 11.93 -3.40 4.66
CA ALA A 53 12.93 -2.48 5.20
C ALA A 53 14.34 -3.11 5.20
N ALA A 54 14.45 -4.39 5.55
CA ALA A 54 15.73 -5.10 5.56
C ALA A 54 16.35 -5.33 4.17
N LYS A 55 15.58 -5.18 3.07
CA LYS A 55 16.10 -5.29 1.69
C LYS A 55 16.67 -3.97 1.15
N VAL A 56 16.40 -2.86 1.83
CA VAL A 56 16.81 -1.50 1.40
C VAL A 56 18.14 -1.06 2.03
N TYR A 57 18.62 -1.78 3.04
CA TYR A 57 19.89 -1.57 3.73
C TYR A 57 20.83 -2.76 3.53
#